data_AF-A0A2X3K3Z8-F1
#
_entry.id   AF-A0A2X3K3Z8-F1
#
_cell.length_a   1.000
_cell.length_b   1.000
_cell.length_c   1.000
_cell.angle_alpha   90.00
_cell.angle_beta   90.00
_cell.angle_gamma   90.00
#
_symmetry.space_group_name_H-M   'P 1'
#
loop_
_entity.id
_entity.type
_entity.pdbx_description
1 polymer ?
#
loop_
_entity_poly.entity_id
_entity_poly.type
_entity_poly.pdbx_seq_one_letter_code
_entity_poly.pdbx_strand_id
1 'polypeptide(L)'
;MHTQEVDKEEFIKLYTSQIKAYFDLTKTAYKVFFIFLRIYQDAIGKDHFYLSCKKAMSLAEKIDHFVLSESIFYRGIKELIEKRIIAKTNEKNWYFINPAIVFNGDRARFVSEIIKKKEAIEEQMESAISNDSGNRKVDDRDSTIEEVIEKLVTKKI
;
A
#
# COMPACT_ATOMS: atom_id res chain seq x y z
N MET A 1 -6.38 -5.15 -14.62
CA MET A 1 -6.94 -4.00 -13.89
C MET A 1 -8.45 -4.19 -13.84
N HIS A 2 -9.05 -4.11 -12.66
CA HIS A 2 -10.52 -4.11 -12.51
C HIS A 2 -11.00 -2.65 -12.50
N THR A 3 -12.04 -2.34 -13.26
CA THR A 3 -12.62 -1.00 -13.35
C THR A 3 -14.10 -1.10 -13.02
N GLN A 4 -14.53 -0.36 -11.99
CA GLN A 4 -15.91 -0.27 -11.54
C GLN A 4 -16.33 1.20 -11.61
N GLU A 5 -17.48 1.47 -12.21
CA GLU A 5 -18.12 2.78 -12.20
C GLU A 5 -19.08 2.86 -11.00
N VAL A 6 -18.99 3.93 -10.23
CA VAL A 6 -19.75 4.16 -9.00
C VAL A 6 -20.20 5.62 -8.95
N ASP A 7 -21.24 5.91 -8.18
CA ASP A 7 -21.64 7.30 -7.94
C ASP A 7 -20.61 8.07 -7.10
N LYS A 8 -20.79 9.38 -6.97
CA LYS A 8 -19.85 10.27 -6.27
C LYS A 8 -19.68 9.92 -4.78
N GLU A 9 -20.75 9.53 -4.10
CA GLU A 9 -20.69 9.23 -2.67
C GLU A 9 -20.03 7.89 -2.40
N GLU A 10 -20.38 6.88 -3.20
CA GLU A 10 -19.76 5.57 -3.17
C GLU A 10 -18.27 5.66 -3.54
N PHE A 11 -17.92 6.49 -4.53
CA PHE A 11 -16.52 6.78 -4.86
C PHE A 11 -15.73 7.32 -3.65
N ILE A 12 -16.26 8.34 -2.96
CA ILE A 12 -15.61 8.93 -1.78
C ILE A 12 -15.41 7.87 -0.69
N LYS A 13 -16.43 7.04 -0.42
CA LYS A 13 -16.36 5.97 0.59
C LYS A 13 -15.30 4.92 0.22
N LEU A 14 -15.30 4.45 -1.02
CA LEU A 14 -14.35 3.45 -1.48
C LEU A 14 -12.93 3.99 -1.47
N TYR A 15 -12.72 5.20 -2.02
CA TYR A 15 -11.42 5.87 -2.07
C TYR A 15 -10.85 6.10 -0.67
N THR A 16 -11.63 6.67 0.26
CA THR A 16 -11.19 6.93 1.64
C THR A 16 -10.85 5.64 2.37
N SER A 17 -11.65 4.59 2.21
CA SER A 17 -11.38 3.26 2.76
C SER A 17 -10.07 2.67 2.24
N GLN A 18 -9.82 2.76 0.93
CA GLN A 18 -8.57 2.28 0.34
C GLN A 18 -7.35 3.08 0.79
N ILE A 19 -7.44 4.41 0.86
CA ILE A 19 -6.36 5.26 1.38
C ILE A 19 -6.01 4.89 2.82
N LYS A 20 -7.05 4.69 3.66
CA LYS A 20 -6.85 4.27 5.05
C LYS A 20 -6.07 2.95 5.14
N ALA A 21 -6.42 1.97 4.32
CA ALA A 21 -5.75 0.68 4.29
C ALA A 21 -4.32 0.77 3.72
N TYR A 22 -4.16 1.47 2.59
CA TYR A 22 -2.88 1.58 1.88
C TYR A 22 -1.81 2.29 2.71
N PHE A 23 -2.19 3.39 3.37
CA PHE A 23 -1.26 4.15 4.22
C PHE A 23 -1.23 3.65 5.67
N ASP A 24 -2.00 2.64 6.02
CA ASP A 24 -2.18 2.14 7.40
C ASP A 24 -2.44 3.31 8.37
N LEU A 25 -3.50 4.09 8.07
CA LEU A 25 -3.85 5.27 8.85
C LEU A 25 -4.54 4.88 10.14
N THR A 26 -4.11 5.50 11.23
CA THR A 26 -4.81 5.41 12.50
C THR A 26 -6.21 6.01 12.38
N LYS A 27 -7.13 5.61 13.26
CA LYS A 27 -8.47 6.21 13.34
C LYS A 27 -8.41 7.74 13.50
N THR A 28 -7.38 8.25 14.17
CA THR A 28 -7.14 9.67 14.37
C THR A 28 -6.73 10.37 13.07
N ALA A 29 -5.72 9.86 12.37
CA ALA A 29 -5.30 10.45 11.10
C ALA A 29 -6.38 10.32 10.02
N TYR A 30 -7.10 9.22 10.00
CA TYR A 30 -8.24 9.02 9.09
C TYR A 30 -9.32 10.09 9.24
N LYS A 31 -9.66 10.49 10.47
CA LYS A 31 -10.61 11.58 10.72
C LYS A 31 -10.12 12.93 10.16
N VAL A 32 -8.84 13.24 10.37
CA VAL A 32 -8.24 14.48 9.85
C VAL A 32 -8.15 14.44 8.31
N PHE A 33 -7.81 13.28 7.74
CA PHE A 33 -7.82 13.05 6.30
C PHE A 33 -9.21 13.29 5.69
N PHE A 34 -10.27 12.83 6.35
CA PHE A 34 -11.64 13.03 5.88
C PHE A 34 -12.02 14.52 5.83
N ILE A 35 -11.67 15.29 6.87
CA ILE A 35 -11.86 16.76 6.89
C ILE A 35 -11.06 17.41 5.76
N PHE A 36 -9.81 16.99 5.57
CA PHE A 36 -8.96 17.45 4.47
C PHE A 36 -9.62 17.19 3.12
N LEU A 37 -10.10 15.98 2.87
CA LEU A 37 -10.72 15.60 1.61
C LEU A 37 -11.93 16.49 1.29
N ARG A 38 -12.71 16.85 2.31
CA ARG A 38 -13.83 17.77 2.14
C ARG A 38 -13.38 19.16 1.71
N ILE A 39 -12.33 19.70 2.31
CA ILE A 39 -11.76 21.00 1.92
C ILE A 39 -11.21 20.94 0.51
N TYR A 40 -10.55 19.85 0.15
CA TYR A 40 -9.94 19.68 -1.16
C TYR A 40 -10.97 19.59 -2.29
N GLN A 41 -12.14 18.99 -2.04
CA GLN A 41 -13.24 18.97 -3.01
C GLN A 41 -13.70 20.38 -3.42
N ASP A 42 -13.59 21.35 -2.52
CA ASP A 42 -13.96 22.75 -2.79
C ASP A 42 -12.78 23.56 -3.40
N ALA A 43 -11.61 22.92 -3.53
CA ALA A 43 -10.34 23.54 -3.91
C ALA A 43 -9.61 22.78 -5.05
N ILE A 44 -10.38 22.10 -5.92
CA ILE A 44 -9.85 21.31 -7.04
C ILE A 44 -8.88 22.15 -7.88
N GLY A 45 -7.69 21.59 -8.16
CA GLY A 45 -6.66 22.23 -8.96
C GLY A 45 -5.71 23.15 -8.17
N LYS A 46 -5.77 23.14 -6.82
CA LYS A 46 -4.81 23.85 -5.97
C LYS A 46 -3.79 22.90 -5.34
N ASP A 47 -2.52 23.30 -5.37
CA ASP A 47 -1.41 22.49 -4.84
C ASP A 47 -1.27 22.58 -3.31
N HIS A 48 -1.93 23.56 -2.69
CA HIS A 48 -1.86 23.82 -1.27
C HIS A 48 -3.23 24.24 -0.70
N PHE A 49 -3.42 23.97 0.59
CA PHE A 49 -4.66 24.28 1.30
C PHE A 49 -4.40 24.78 2.71
N TYR A 50 -5.34 25.57 3.21
CA TYR A 50 -5.34 26.08 4.58
C TYR A 50 -6.22 25.22 5.50
N LEU A 51 -5.62 24.71 6.57
CA LEU A 51 -6.28 23.95 7.62
C LEU A 51 -5.72 24.27 9.01
N SER A 52 -6.40 25.15 9.73
CA SER A 52 -6.14 25.39 11.15
C SER A 52 -6.97 24.46 12.03
N CYS A 53 -6.53 24.26 13.28
CA CYS A 53 -7.24 23.44 14.25
C CYS A 53 -8.71 23.90 14.44
N LYS A 54 -8.92 25.22 14.62
CA LYS A 54 -10.26 25.81 14.73
C LYS A 54 -11.15 25.52 13.51
N LYS A 55 -10.59 25.64 12.30
CA LYS A 55 -11.31 25.33 11.07
C LYS A 55 -11.66 23.85 10.99
N ALA A 56 -10.73 22.97 11.35
CA ALA A 56 -10.95 21.53 11.38
C ALA A 56 -12.07 21.13 12.34
N MET A 57 -12.09 21.71 13.55
CA MET A 57 -13.12 21.48 14.56
C MET A 57 -14.50 21.94 14.08
N SER A 58 -14.61 23.14 13.53
CA SER A 58 -15.89 23.66 13.00
C SER A 58 -16.43 22.80 11.85
N LEU A 59 -15.56 22.21 11.03
CA LEU A 59 -15.96 21.28 9.98
C LEU A 59 -16.39 19.92 10.56
N ALA A 60 -15.68 19.40 11.57
CA ALA A 60 -16.02 18.14 12.21
C ALA A 60 -17.44 18.15 12.82
N GLU A 61 -17.81 19.26 13.46
CA GLU A 61 -19.16 19.47 14.02
C GLU A 61 -20.25 19.44 12.96
N LYS A 62 -19.97 19.93 11.74
CA LYS A 62 -20.94 20.04 10.64
C LYS A 62 -21.10 18.76 9.83
N ILE A 63 -20.06 17.94 9.73
CA ILE A 63 -20.02 16.83 8.76
C ILE A 63 -20.52 15.51 9.35
N ASP A 64 -20.14 15.17 10.59
CA ASP A 64 -20.39 13.82 11.13
C ASP A 64 -20.67 13.82 12.64
N HIS A 65 -20.94 15.00 13.22
CA HIS A 65 -21.15 15.18 14.66
C HIS A 65 -20.09 14.54 15.56
N PHE A 66 -18.86 14.39 15.08
CA PHE A 66 -17.78 13.82 15.86
C PHE A 66 -16.94 14.92 16.51
N VAL A 67 -16.53 14.65 17.74
CA VAL A 67 -15.66 15.57 18.49
C VAL A 67 -14.21 15.42 18.02
N LEU A 68 -13.68 16.48 17.42
CA LEU A 68 -12.25 16.62 17.12
C LEU A 68 -11.61 17.48 18.21
N SER A 69 -10.71 16.91 19.00
CA SER A 69 -9.90 17.70 19.96
C SER A 69 -8.60 18.20 19.31
N GLU A 70 -7.94 19.19 19.93
CA GLU A 70 -6.67 19.71 19.41
C GLU A 70 -5.60 18.62 19.33
N SER A 71 -5.52 17.75 20.35
CA SER A 71 -4.58 16.63 20.38
C SER A 71 -4.78 15.68 19.20
N ILE A 72 -6.04 15.32 18.90
CA ILE A 72 -6.40 14.46 17.77
C ILE A 72 -6.02 15.16 16.45
N PHE A 73 -6.32 16.46 16.32
CA PHE A 73 -5.97 17.23 15.14
C PHE A 73 -4.46 17.22 14.87
N TYR A 74 -3.64 17.64 15.84
CA TYR A 74 -2.20 17.74 15.64
C TYR A 74 -1.53 16.38 15.44
N ARG A 75 -1.99 15.34 16.14
CA ARG A 75 -1.52 13.96 15.92
C ARG A 75 -1.86 13.47 14.51
N GLY A 76 -3.08 13.74 14.04
CA GLY A 76 -3.50 13.39 12.69
C GLY A 76 -2.66 14.12 11.64
N ILE A 77 -2.47 15.44 11.76
CA ILE A 77 -1.62 16.21 10.84
C ILE A 77 -0.19 15.65 10.80
N LYS A 78 0.39 15.33 11.96
CA LYS A 78 1.74 14.74 12.03
C LYS A 78 1.82 13.45 11.24
N GLU A 79 0.86 12.54 11.43
CA GLU A 79 0.81 11.26 10.74
C GLU A 79 0.59 11.42 9.23
N LEU A 80 -0.28 12.33 8.79
CA LEU A 80 -0.49 12.60 7.36
C LEU A 80 0.78 13.14 6.69
N ILE A 81 1.61 13.89 7.42
CA ILE A 81 2.92 14.35 6.93
C ILE A 81 3.91 13.18 6.88
N GLU A 82 3.98 12.36 7.93
CA GLU A 82 4.87 11.19 8.00
C GLU A 82 4.58 10.19 6.87
N LYS A 83 3.30 9.99 6.54
CA LYS A 83 2.83 9.14 5.45
C LYS A 83 2.89 9.82 4.08
N ARG A 84 3.44 11.04 3.99
CA ARG A 84 3.60 11.84 2.76
C ARG A 84 2.30 12.10 1.98
N ILE A 85 1.17 12.13 2.70
CA ILE A 85 -0.15 12.50 2.15
C ILE A 85 -0.21 14.01 1.95
N ILE A 86 0.30 14.76 2.92
CA ILE A 86 0.46 16.22 2.88
C ILE A 86 1.88 16.60 3.26
N ALA A 87 2.30 17.83 2.96
CA ALA A 87 3.56 18.40 3.41
C ALA A 87 3.35 19.79 4.00
N LYS A 88 4.20 20.21 4.94
CA LYS A 88 4.15 21.58 5.48
C LYS A 88 4.66 22.57 4.45
N THR A 89 4.03 23.74 4.41
CA THR A 89 4.59 24.92 3.74
C THR A 89 5.40 25.76 4.74
N ASN A 90 5.97 26.86 4.26
CA ASN A 90 6.63 27.87 5.10
C ASN A 90 5.62 28.73 5.88
N GLU A 91 4.34 28.68 5.51
CA GLU A 91 3.28 29.43 6.17
C GLU A 91 2.51 28.57 7.17
N LYS A 92 2.10 29.19 8.28
CA LYS A 92 1.39 28.49 9.35
C LYS A 92 0.02 28.00 8.86
N ASN A 93 -0.27 26.73 9.14
CA ASN A 93 -1.53 26.03 8.78
C ASN A 93 -1.77 25.86 7.27
N TRP A 94 -0.76 26.15 6.45
CA TRP A 94 -0.79 25.86 5.02
C TRP A 94 0.00 24.59 4.73
N TYR A 95 -0.58 23.73 3.91
CA TYR A 95 -0.01 22.43 3.57
C TYR A 95 -0.07 22.20 2.07
N PHE A 96 0.99 21.62 1.52
CA PHE A 96 1.00 21.07 0.17
C PHE A 96 0.34 19.69 0.15
N ILE A 97 -0.19 19.33 -1.01
CA ILE A 97 -0.89 18.07 -1.25
C ILE A 97 -0.02 17.21 -2.15
N ASN A 98 0.08 15.92 -1.86
CA ASN A 98 0.72 14.99 -2.78
C ASN A 98 -0.26 14.61 -3.91
N PRO A 99 -0.02 15.04 -5.18
CA PRO A 99 -0.93 14.77 -6.29
C PRO A 99 -1.02 13.29 -6.66
N ALA A 100 -0.02 12.49 -6.28
CA ALA A 100 -0.06 11.04 -6.49
C ALA A 100 -1.09 10.35 -5.59
N ILE A 101 -1.47 11.01 -4.49
CA ILE A 101 -2.39 10.47 -3.50
C ILE A 101 -3.79 11.02 -3.73
N VAL A 102 -3.90 12.33 -4.02
CA VAL A 102 -5.18 13.02 -4.06
C VAL A 102 -5.70 13.16 -5.49
N PHE A 103 -6.91 12.67 -5.72
CA PHE A 103 -7.53 12.59 -7.04
C PHE A 103 -7.93 13.98 -7.59
N ASN A 104 -7.78 14.20 -8.90
CA ASN A 104 -8.17 15.45 -9.58
C ASN A 104 -9.68 15.51 -9.97
N GLY A 105 -10.56 14.79 -9.28
CA GLY A 105 -12.00 14.81 -9.55
C GLY A 105 -12.57 13.57 -10.25
N ASP A 106 -11.82 12.95 -11.17
CA ASP A 106 -12.46 11.99 -12.10
C ASP A 106 -12.00 10.53 -11.98
N ARG A 107 -10.77 10.26 -11.53
CA ARG A 107 -10.23 8.88 -11.44
C ARG A 107 -9.17 8.73 -10.36
N ALA A 108 -9.19 7.61 -9.63
CA ALA A 108 -8.12 7.14 -8.74
C ALA A 108 -7.70 5.73 -9.14
N ARG A 109 -6.39 5.43 -9.15
CA ARG A 109 -5.86 4.11 -9.48
C ARG A 109 -4.98 3.61 -8.33
N PHE A 110 -5.40 2.53 -7.70
CA PHE A 110 -4.62 1.81 -6.70
C PHE A 110 -4.01 0.57 -7.35
N VAL A 111 -2.70 0.38 -7.17
CA VAL A 111 -2.03 -0.86 -7.56
C VAL A 111 -1.78 -1.65 -6.28
N SER A 112 -2.48 -2.76 -6.13
CA SER A 112 -2.33 -3.66 -4.99
C SER A 112 -1.69 -4.96 -5.47
N GLU A 113 -0.58 -5.34 -4.84
CA GLU A 113 0.04 -6.64 -5.04
C GLU A 113 -0.28 -7.53 -3.83
N ILE A 114 -0.81 -8.73 -4.09
CA ILE A 114 -1.10 -9.72 -3.06
C ILE A 114 -0.05 -10.82 -3.19
N ILE A 115 0.91 -10.84 -2.27
CA ILE A 115 1.94 -11.88 -2.22
C ILE A 115 1.52 -12.90 -1.15
N LYS A 116 1.43 -14.17 -1.54
CA LYS A 116 1.21 -15.26 -0.57
C LYS A 116 2.42 -15.31 0.36
N LYS A 117 2.18 -15.32 1.67
CA LYS A 117 3.26 -15.55 2.64
C LYS A 117 3.80 -16.97 2.39
N LYS A 118 5.09 -17.09 2.07
CA LYS A 118 5.75 -18.41 1.96
C LYS A 118 5.57 -19.15 3.27
N GLU A 119 5.10 -20.38 3.18
CA GLU A 119 4.98 -21.24 4.36
C GLU A 119 6.37 -21.73 4.76
N ALA A 120 6.65 -21.91 6.06
CA ALA A 120 7.99 -22.29 6.54
C ALA A 120 8.52 -23.60 5.91
N ILE A 121 7.62 -24.42 5.36
CA ILE A 121 7.93 -25.64 4.62
C ILE A 121 8.57 -25.32 3.26
N GLU A 122 8.16 -24.24 2.58
CA GLU A 122 8.72 -23.81 1.28
C GLU A 122 10.13 -23.20 1.45
N GLU A 123 10.39 -22.47 2.53
CA GLU A 123 11.75 -21.95 2.85
C GLU A 123 12.75 -23.08 3.14
N GLN A 124 12.31 -24.16 3.80
CA GLN A 124 13.13 -25.34 4.05
C GLN A 124 13.39 -26.15 2.77
N MET A 125 12.41 -26.22 1.86
CA MET A 125 12.58 -26.89 0.57
C MET A 125 13.48 -26.10 -0.39
N GLU A 126 13.37 -24.78 -0.48
CA GLU A 126 14.26 -23.95 -1.32
C GLU A 126 15.70 -23.90 -0.78
N SER A 127 15.89 -23.86 0.54
CA SER A 127 17.22 -23.93 1.15
C SER A 127 17.86 -25.33 0.99
N ALA A 128 17.06 -26.40 0.95
CA ALA A 128 17.56 -27.73 0.62
C ALA A 128 17.97 -27.86 -0.86
N ILE A 129 17.22 -27.26 -1.79
CA ILE A 129 17.52 -27.30 -3.24
C ILE A 129 18.75 -26.46 -3.61
N SER A 130 18.95 -25.31 -2.95
CA SER A 130 20.12 -24.45 -3.15
C SER A 130 21.41 -24.99 -2.52
N ASN A 131 21.31 -25.82 -1.47
CA ASN A 131 22.46 -26.47 -0.85
C ASN A 131 22.93 -27.77 -1.55
N ASP A 132 22.08 -28.43 -2.37
CA ASP A 132 22.45 -29.64 -3.12
C ASP A 132 23.33 -29.35 -4.36
N SER A 133 23.31 -28.13 -4.88
CA SER A 133 24.11 -27.74 -6.05
C SER A 133 25.57 -27.41 -5.73
N GLY A 134 25.98 -27.48 -4.46
CA GLY A 134 27.32 -27.09 -4.00
C GLY A 134 28.32 -28.20 -3.71
N ASN A 135 27.96 -29.49 -3.75
CA ASN A 135 28.93 -30.54 -3.39
C ASN A 135 28.65 -31.93 -3.99
N ARG A 136 28.72 -32.05 -5.33
CA ARG A 136 29.13 -33.33 -5.92
C ARG A 136 30.60 -33.21 -6.29
N LYS A 137 31.45 -33.78 -5.44
CA LYS A 137 32.78 -34.20 -5.88
C LYS A 137 32.61 -35.02 -7.16
N VAL A 138 33.18 -34.52 -8.24
CA VAL A 138 33.48 -35.31 -9.43
C VAL A 138 34.48 -36.36 -8.96
N ASP A 139 33.99 -37.56 -8.66
CA ASP A 139 34.81 -38.72 -8.38
C ASP A 139 34.24 -39.87 -9.21
N ASP A 140 35.06 -40.29 -10.17
CA ASP A 140 34.94 -41.38 -11.15
C ASP A 140 33.67 -42.24 -11.10
N ARG A 141 32.70 -41.98 -11.99
CA ARG A 141 31.65 -42.95 -12.38
C ARG A 141 31.21 -42.83 -13.84
N ASP A 142 32.13 -42.57 -14.76
CA ASP A 142 31.84 -42.77 -16.19
C ASP A 142 31.66 -44.26 -16.53
N SER A 143 32.20 -45.18 -15.71
CA SER A 143 32.03 -46.63 -15.91
C SER A 143 30.65 -47.19 -15.57
N THR A 144 29.84 -46.50 -14.75
CA THR A 144 28.57 -47.07 -14.26
C THR A 144 27.38 -46.72 -15.15
N ILE A 145 27.43 -45.59 -15.87
CA ILE A 145 26.33 -45.17 -16.75
C ILE A 145 26.38 -45.93 -18.07
N GLU A 146 27.57 -46.17 -18.63
CA GLU A 146 27.73 -46.98 -19.85
C GLU A 146 27.28 -48.43 -19.65
N GLU A 147 27.63 -49.07 -18.52
CA GLU A 147 27.18 -50.43 -18.19
C GLU A 147 25.65 -50.53 -17.99
N VAL A 148 25.01 -49.47 -17.46
CA VAL A 148 23.56 -49.43 -17.24
C VAL A 148 22.81 -49.20 -18.56
N ILE A 149 23.37 -48.38 -19.46
CA ILE A 149 22.79 -48.15 -20.80
C ILE A 149 22.90 -49.41 -21.66
N GLU A 150 24.03 -50.13 -21.63
CA GLU A 150 24.23 -51.35 -22.42
C GLU A 150 23.30 -52.50 -21.98
N LYS A 151 23.03 -52.62 -20.66
CA LYS A 151 22.04 -53.56 -20.10
C LYS A 151 20.59 -53.23 -20.44
N LEU A 152 20.26 -51.96 -20.70
CA LEU A 152 18.92 -51.53 -21.09
C LEU A 152 18.68 -51.70 -22.60
N VAL A 153 19.73 -51.57 -23.43
CA VAL A 153 19.64 -51.74 -24.89
C VAL A 153 19.55 -53.21 -25.30
N THR A 154 20.22 -54.13 -24.59
CA THR A 154 20.19 -55.57 -24.90
C THR A 154 18.92 -56.31 -24.46
N LYS A 155 18.06 -55.71 -23.63
CA LYS A 155 16.86 -56.36 -23.09
C LYS A 155 15.59 -56.16 -23.94
N LYS A 156 15.76 -55.78 -25.21
CA LYS A 156 14.66 -55.49 -26.13
C LYS A 156 14.78 -56.27 -27.45
N ILE A 157 14.88 -57.59 -27.37
CA ILE A 157 14.38 -58.58 -28.36
C ILE A 157 13.88 -59.78 -27.58
#